data_AF-A0A9P3PKD2-F1
#
_entry.id   AF-A0A9P3PKD2-F1
#
_cell.length_a   1.000
_cell.length_b   1.000
_cell.length_c   1.000
_cell.angle_alpha   90.00
_cell.angle_beta   90.00
_cell.angle_gamma   90.00
#
_symmetry.space_group_name_H-M   'P 1'
#
loop_
_entity.id
_entity.type
_entity.pdbx_description
1 polymer ?
#
loop_
_entity_poly.entity_id
_entity_poly.type
_entity_poly.pdbx_seq_one_letter_code
_entity_poly.pdbx_strand_id
1 'polypeptide(L)'
;MSKLDFETAVRQEEEHLRRLYPTADDIPGCISLFDTYLSCNVIRNQIKSIYRYGQRPVCGPKMEDFKFCLSLKSLHPEERRDAWIARRAEWWARRRLAKSSEDIWDIREVPLQNFPKPISDDHVDAGPIE
;
A
#
# COMPACT_ATOMS: atom_id res chain seq x y z
N MET A 1 5.42 14.56 -19.05
CA MET A 1 4.83 14.93 -17.74
C MET A 1 5.97 15.41 -16.85
N SER A 2 5.87 16.59 -16.24
CA SER A 2 6.92 17.10 -15.34
C SER A 2 7.08 16.14 -14.17
N LYS A 3 8.30 15.64 -13.95
CA LYS A 3 8.61 14.76 -12.82
C LYS A 3 8.28 15.51 -11.53
N LEU A 4 7.26 15.03 -10.81
CA LEU A 4 6.80 15.66 -9.57
C LEU A 4 7.95 15.61 -8.56
N ASP A 5 8.27 16.75 -7.96
CA ASP A 5 9.33 16.83 -6.97
C ASP A 5 8.91 16.18 -5.63
N PHE A 6 9.86 15.60 -4.91
CA PHE A 6 9.60 14.86 -3.66
C PHE A 6 8.98 15.75 -2.59
N GLU A 7 9.53 16.95 -2.39
CA GLU A 7 9.03 17.88 -1.36
C GLU A 7 7.61 18.33 -1.69
N THR A 8 7.34 18.58 -2.98
CA THR A 8 6.01 18.93 -3.46
C THR A 8 5.01 17.79 -3.22
N ALA A 9 5.41 16.54 -3.45
CA ALA A 9 4.58 15.37 -3.18
C ALA A 9 4.29 15.24 -1.68
N VAL A 10 5.30 15.39 -0.80
CA VAL A 10 5.10 15.35 0.65
C VAL A 10 4.11 16.40 1.12
N ARG A 11 4.25 17.66 0.68
CA ARG A 11 3.31 18.73 1.05
C ARG A 11 1.87 18.42 0.64
N GLN A 12 1.66 17.89 -0.56
CA GLN A 12 0.33 17.48 -1.03
C GLN A 12 -0.26 16.37 -0.16
N GLU A 13 0.54 15.36 0.19
CA GLU A 13 0.10 14.25 1.04
C GLU A 13 -0.17 14.71 2.48
N GLU A 14 0.63 15.63 3.04
CA GLU A 14 0.36 16.23 4.36
C GLU A 14 -0.96 17.00 4.38
N GLU A 15 -1.21 17.86 3.39
CA GLU A 15 -2.48 18.59 3.28
C GLU A 15 -3.67 17.63 3.16
N HIS A 16 -3.51 16.55 2.39
CA HIS A 16 -4.54 15.52 2.26
C HIS A 16 -4.78 14.79 3.60
N LEU A 17 -3.72 14.35 4.28
CA LEU A 17 -3.82 13.65 5.56
C LEU A 17 -4.38 14.53 6.67
N ARG A 18 -4.05 15.83 6.71
CA ARG A 18 -4.63 16.77 7.67
C ARG A 18 -6.15 16.91 7.51
N ARG A 19 -6.66 16.80 6.28
CA ARG A 19 -8.12 16.80 6.00
C ARG A 19 -8.78 15.49 6.41
N LEU A 20 -8.10 14.35 6.23
CA LEU A 20 -8.62 13.02 6.59
C LEU A 20 -8.60 12.75 8.09
N TYR A 21 -7.59 13.26 8.79
CA TYR A 21 -7.38 13.08 10.22
C TYR A 21 -7.42 14.44 10.91
N PRO A 22 -8.62 15.05 11.09
CA PRO A 22 -8.74 16.39 11.65
C PRO A 22 -8.36 16.45 13.13
N THR A 23 -8.57 15.39 13.91
CA THR A 23 -8.36 15.37 15.37
C THR A 23 -7.30 14.37 15.80
N ALA A 24 -6.77 14.55 17.01
CA ALA A 24 -5.80 13.62 17.60
C ALA A 24 -6.36 12.23 17.94
N ASP A 25 -7.68 12.05 17.95
CA ASP A 25 -8.31 10.74 18.20
C ASP A 25 -8.46 9.90 16.92
N ASP A 26 -8.32 10.52 15.75
CA ASP A 26 -8.44 9.83 14.45
C ASP A 26 -7.18 9.03 14.09
N ILE A 27 -6.06 9.25 14.77
CA ILE A 27 -4.81 8.52 14.53
C ILE A 27 -4.82 7.16 15.24
N PRO A 28 -4.20 6.12 14.65
CA PRO A 28 -4.18 4.80 15.28
C PRO A 28 -3.35 4.80 16.58
N GLY A 29 -3.91 4.22 17.64
CA GLY A 29 -3.19 3.98 18.89
C GLY A 29 -2.08 2.92 18.76
N CYS A 30 -1.13 2.90 19.69
CA CYS A 30 0.01 1.98 19.59
C CYS A 30 -0.39 0.50 19.66
N ILE A 31 -1.46 0.16 20.37
CA ILE A 31 -1.97 -1.22 20.43
C ILE A 31 -2.53 -1.67 19.07
N SER A 32 -3.25 -0.79 18.36
CA SER A 32 -3.77 -1.16 17.03
C SER A 32 -2.65 -1.33 16.00
N LEU A 33 -1.56 -0.56 16.11
CA LEU A 33 -0.35 -0.77 15.31
C LEU A 33 0.36 -2.09 15.66
N PHE A 34 0.38 -2.46 16.95
CA PHE A 34 0.91 -3.75 17.38
C PHE A 34 0.08 -4.92 16.86
N ASP A 35 -1.25 -4.83 16.93
CA ASP A 35 -2.17 -5.84 16.36
C ASP A 35 -1.97 -5.95 14.84
N THR A 36 -1.72 -4.82 14.16
CA THR A 36 -1.40 -4.80 12.73
C THR A 36 -0.08 -5.54 12.44
N TYR A 37 0.93 -5.39 13.29
CA TYR A 37 2.17 -6.16 13.18
C TYR A 37 1.94 -7.67 13.44
N LEU A 38 1.20 -8.03 14.49
CA LEU A 38 0.91 -9.42 14.81
C LEU A 38 0.12 -10.10 13.70
N SER A 39 -0.93 -9.44 13.19
CA SER A 39 -1.75 -9.95 12.09
C SER A 39 -0.93 -10.27 10.85
N CYS A 40 0.13 -9.51 10.55
CA CYS A 40 1.05 -9.81 9.45
C CYS A 40 1.79 -11.15 9.65
N ASN A 41 2.14 -11.48 10.90
CA ASN A 41 2.90 -12.68 11.26
C ASN A 41 2.02 -13.94 11.42
N VAL A 42 0.69 -13.80 11.45
CA VAL A 42 -0.22 -14.94 11.55
C VAL A 42 -0.09 -15.88 10.34
N ILE A 43 -0.08 -17.19 10.61
CA ILE A 43 0.12 -18.27 9.63
C ILE A 43 -0.78 -18.12 8.39
N ARG A 44 -2.06 -17.77 8.58
CA ARG A 44 -3.01 -17.57 7.46
C ARG A 44 -2.49 -16.54 6.45
N ASN A 45 -1.94 -15.43 6.93
CA ASN A 45 -1.42 -14.36 6.07
C ASN A 45 -0.07 -14.74 5.45
N GLN A 46 0.75 -15.52 6.15
CA GLN A 46 1.99 -16.07 5.63
C GLN A 46 1.72 -17.00 4.43
N ILE A 47 0.81 -17.97 4.58
CA ILE A 47 0.42 -18.91 3.51
C ILE A 47 -0.15 -18.15 2.31
N LYS A 48 -1.05 -17.19 2.55
CA LYS A 48 -1.66 -16.37 1.49
C LYS A 48 -0.63 -15.56 0.72
N SER A 49 0.39 -15.01 1.39
CA SER A 49 1.48 -14.28 0.74
C SER A 49 2.34 -15.20 -0.11
N ILE A 50 2.69 -16.37 0.40
CA ILE A 50 3.48 -17.37 -0.35
C ILE A 50 2.72 -17.82 -1.60
N TYR A 51 1.42 -18.11 -1.48
CA TYR A 51 0.60 -18.50 -2.63
C TYR A 51 0.52 -17.40 -3.72
N ARG A 52 0.39 -16.12 -3.33
CA ARG A 52 0.22 -15.01 -4.29
C ARG A 52 1.52 -14.47 -4.87
N TYR A 53 2.57 -14.41 -4.06
CA TYR A 53 3.79 -13.68 -4.37
C TYR A 53 5.04 -14.55 -4.28
N GLY A 54 4.93 -15.82 -3.89
CA GLY A 54 6.07 -16.74 -3.75
C GLY A 54 6.98 -16.46 -2.55
N GLN A 55 6.65 -15.48 -1.70
CA GLN A 55 7.48 -15.08 -0.57
C GLN A 55 6.65 -14.76 0.68
N ARG A 56 7.31 -14.83 1.84
CA ARG A 56 6.72 -14.40 3.10
C ARG A 56 6.44 -12.88 3.07
N PRO A 57 5.39 -12.40 3.76
CA PRO A 57 5.09 -10.99 3.79
C PRO A 57 6.18 -10.23 4.55
N VAL A 58 6.48 -9.02 4.07
CA VAL A 58 7.44 -8.12 4.71
C VAL A 58 6.76 -7.38 5.87
N CYS A 59 6.94 -7.88 7.10
CA CYS A 59 6.30 -7.32 8.29
C CYS A 59 7.15 -6.26 9.03
N GLY A 60 8.42 -6.06 8.65
CA GLY A 60 9.35 -5.13 9.30
C GLY A 60 8.82 -3.69 9.44
N PRO A 61 8.30 -3.06 8.37
CA PRO A 61 7.76 -1.69 8.44
C PRO A 61 6.63 -1.53 9.46
N LYS A 62 5.80 -2.55 9.68
CA LYS A 62 4.72 -2.51 10.68
C LYS A 62 5.27 -2.48 12.11
N MET A 63 6.37 -3.18 12.36
CA MET A 63 7.08 -3.11 13.64
C MET A 63 7.70 -1.72 13.84
N GLU A 64 8.24 -1.10 12.79
CA GLU A 64 8.77 0.26 12.85
C GLU A 64 7.70 1.30 13.17
N ASP A 65 6.49 1.14 12.62
CA ASP A 65 5.35 2.01 12.95
C ASP A 65 4.96 1.87 14.43
N PHE A 66 4.94 0.65 14.97
CA PHE A 66 4.71 0.41 16.39
C PHE A 66 5.79 1.06 17.27
N LYS A 67 7.07 0.85 16.96
CA LYS A 67 8.19 1.46 17.70
C LYS A 67 8.14 2.98 17.66
N PHE A 68 7.78 3.55 16.52
CA PHE A 68 7.60 4.99 16.39
C PHE A 68 6.47 5.51 17.26
N CYS A 69 5.31 4.84 17.27
CA CYS A 69 4.23 5.21 18.17
C CYS A 69 4.67 5.22 19.65
N LEU A 70 5.46 4.22 20.06
CA LEU A 70 6.02 4.19 21.43
C LEU A 70 6.95 5.37 21.72
N SER A 71 7.75 5.80 20.75
CA SER A 71 8.63 6.98 20.90
C SER A 71 7.86 8.30 21.06
N LEU A 72 6.64 8.39 20.53
CA LEU A 72 5.81 9.59 20.60
C LEU A 72 4.94 9.65 21.88
N LYS A 73 4.97 8.62 22.74
CA LYS A 73 4.04 8.49 23.88
C LYS A 73 4.11 9.67 24.86
N SER A 74 5.27 10.32 25.00
CA SER A 74 5.50 11.45 25.90
C SER A 74 5.06 12.80 25.35
N LEU A 75 4.73 12.90 24.06
CA LEU A 75 4.33 14.16 23.42
C LEU A 75 2.85 14.46 23.64
N HIS A 76 2.49 15.74 23.48
CA HIS A 76 1.10 16.17 23.52
C HIS A 76 0.28 15.51 22.39
N PRO A 77 -1.01 15.17 22.58
CA PRO A 77 -1.83 14.51 21.56
C PRO A 77 -1.77 15.14 20.16
N GLU A 78 -1.79 16.47 20.07
CA GLU A 78 -1.66 17.19 18.79
C GLU A 78 -0.26 17.04 18.16
N GLU A 79 0.81 17.11 18.96
CA GLU A 79 2.18 16.93 18.46
C GLU A 79 2.40 15.49 17.96
N ARG A 80 1.79 14.49 18.63
CA ARG A 80 1.81 13.10 18.17
C ARG A 80 1.12 12.96 16.82
N ARG A 81 -0.01 13.64 16.64
CA ARG A 81 -0.75 13.67 15.37
C ARG A 81 0.09 14.30 14.27
N ASP A 82 0.68 15.47 14.51
CA ASP A 82 1.52 16.14 13.52
C ASP A 82 2.73 15.28 13.11
N ALA A 83 3.43 14.68 14.09
CA ALA A 83 4.56 13.80 13.82
C ALA A 83 4.14 12.53 13.04
N TRP A 84 2.97 11.97 13.35
CA TRP A 84 2.41 10.84 12.62
C TRP A 84 2.04 11.20 11.18
N ILE A 85 1.40 12.36 10.96
CA ILE A 85 1.03 12.86 9.63
C ILE A 85 2.28 13.06 8.77
N ALA A 86 3.32 13.72 9.29
CA ALA A 86 4.55 14.00 8.55
C ALA A 86 5.23 12.69 8.07
N ARG A 87 5.43 11.74 8.98
CA ARG A 87 5.99 10.41 8.64
C ARG A 87 5.12 9.68 7.61
N ARG A 88 3.80 9.78 7.72
CA ARG A 88 2.86 9.11 6.82
C ARG A 88 2.84 9.76 5.43
N ALA A 89 2.96 11.08 5.37
CA ALA A 89 3.07 11.81 4.12
C ALA A 89 4.35 11.45 3.36
N GLU A 90 5.49 11.37 4.05
CA GLU A 90 6.73 10.88 3.45
C GLU A 90 6.58 9.47 2.86
N TRP A 91 5.93 8.57 3.61
CA TRP A 91 5.70 7.20 3.15
C TRP A 91 4.85 7.17 1.87
N TRP A 92 3.76 7.94 1.82
CA TRP A 92 2.91 8.05 0.64
C TRP A 92 3.61 8.72 -0.53
N ALA A 93 4.39 9.78 -0.29
CA ALA A 93 5.16 10.46 -1.32
C ALA A 93 6.18 9.52 -1.98
N ARG A 94 6.94 8.74 -1.18
CA ARG A 94 7.86 7.72 -1.71
C ARG A 94 7.13 6.69 -2.58
N ARG A 95 5.93 6.27 -2.17
CA ARG A 95 5.13 5.29 -2.90
C ARG A 95 4.53 5.85 -4.19
N ARG A 96 4.11 7.11 -4.19
CA ARG A 96 3.55 7.80 -5.36
C ARG A 96 4.62 8.10 -6.42
N LEU A 97 5.85 8.32 -6.00
CA LEU A 97 7.00 8.54 -6.88
C LEU A 97 7.69 7.25 -7.31
N ALA A 98 7.36 6.13 -6.66
CA ALA A 98 7.76 4.82 -7.15
C ALA A 98 7.03 4.47 -8.44
N LYS A 99 7.61 3.56 -9.23
CA LYS A 99 7.08 3.20 -10.55
C LYS A 99 5.64 2.70 -10.46
N SER A 100 4.74 3.34 -11.19
CA SER A 100 3.35 2.92 -11.37
C SER A 100 3.23 1.96 -12.56
N SER A 101 2.12 1.23 -12.65
CA SER A 101 1.80 0.46 -13.85
C SER A 101 1.72 1.33 -15.10
N GLU A 102 1.32 2.59 -14.95
CA GLU A 102 1.28 3.58 -16.03
C GLU A 102 2.66 3.96 -16.56
N ASP A 103 3.74 3.70 -15.82
CA ASP A 103 5.11 3.92 -16.31
C ASP A 103 5.59 2.78 -17.22
N ILE A 104 4.90 1.64 -17.20
CA ILE A 104 5.25 0.43 -17.96
C ILE A 104 4.26 0.21 -19.11
N TRP A 105 2.99 0.53 -18.88
CA TRP A 105 1.89 0.28 -19.79
C TRP A 105 1.28 1.59 -20.27
N ASP A 106 1.30 1.80 -21.58
CA ASP A 106 0.58 2.89 -22.21
C ASP A 106 -0.92 2.58 -22.29
N ILE A 107 -1.76 3.60 -22.09
CA ILE A 107 -3.21 3.48 -22.28
C ILE A 107 -3.49 3.19 -23.75
N ARG A 108 -4.31 2.18 -24.01
CA ARG A 108 -4.74 1.85 -25.38
C ARG A 108 -5.64 2.94 -25.92
N GLU A 109 -5.27 3.48 -27.08
CA GLU A 109 -6.11 4.45 -27.82
C GLU A 109 -7.30 3.77 -28.52
N VAL A 110 -7.16 2.49 -28.86
CA VAL A 110 -8.16 1.73 -29.62
C VAL A 110 -8.54 0.44 -28.88
N PRO A 111 -9.82 0.04 -28.87
CA PRO A 111 -10.24 -1.26 -28.36
C PRO A 111 -9.51 -2.41 -29.06
N LEU A 112 -9.27 -3.50 -28.32
CA LEU A 112 -8.72 -4.72 -28.92
C LEU A 112 -9.70 -5.30 -29.94
N GLN A 113 -9.22 -5.58 -31.13
CA GLN A 113 -10.00 -6.30 -32.14
C GLN A 113 -10.04 -7.79 -31.78
N ASN A 114 -11.23 -8.39 -31.86
CA ASN A 114 -11.45 -9.84 -31.68
C ASN A 114 -11.01 -10.41 -30.31
N PHE A 115 -11.23 -9.66 -29.21
CA PHE A 115 -10.95 -10.12 -27.85
C PHE A 115 -12.19 -10.02 -26.93
N PRO A 116 -12.45 -11.01 -26.06
CA PRO A 116 -11.79 -12.31 -25.99
C PRO A 116 -12.06 -13.12 -27.27
N LYS A 117 -11.09 -13.95 -27.69
CA LYS A 117 -11.30 -14.85 -28.82
C LYS A 117 -12.51 -15.75 -28.48
N PRO A 118 -13.51 -15.86 -29.35
CA PRO A 118 -14.58 -16.83 -29.13
C PRO A 118 -13.93 -18.21 -29.02
N ILE A 119 -14.38 -19.01 -28.06
CA ILE A 119 -13.97 -20.42 -27.97
C ILE A 119 -14.51 -21.07 -29.25
N SER A 120 -13.62 -21.37 -30.21
CA SER A 120 -13.96 -22.22 -31.35
C SER A 120 -13.86 -23.68 -30.93
N ASP A 121 -14.67 -24.53 -31.55
CA ASP A 121 -14.72 -25.97 -31.24
C ASP A 121 -13.34 -26.66 -31.41
N ASP A 122 -12.42 -26.05 -32.18
CA ASP A 122 -11.04 -26.51 -32.37
C ASP A 122 -10.16 -26.47 -31.08
N HIS A 123 -10.61 -25.77 -30.04
CA HIS A 123 -9.90 -25.65 -28.75
C HIS A 123 -10.52 -26.45 -27.60
N VAL A 124 -11.56 -27.25 -27.89
CA VAL A 124 -12.26 -28.07 -26.88
C VAL A 124 -11.62 -29.46 -26.72
N ASP A 125 -10.71 -29.86 -27.61
CA ASP A 125 -10.03 -31.17 -27.59
C ASP A 125 -8.74 -31.22 -26.73
N ALA A 126 -8.77 -30.64 -25.53
CA ALA A 126 -7.85 -31.09 -24.49
C ALA A 126 -8.50 -32.28 -23.78
N GLY A 127 -8.33 -33.48 -24.36
CA GLY A 127 -8.82 -34.73 -23.80
C GLY A 127 -8.33 -34.98 -22.35
N PRO A 128 -8.93 -35.94 -21.63
CA PRO A 128 -8.56 -36.23 -20.25
C PRO A 128 -7.08 -36.57 -20.14
N ILE A 129 -6.39 -35.97 -19.16
CA ILE A 129 -5.04 -36.36 -18.78
C ILE A 129 -5.17 -37.65 -17.95
N GLU A 130 -4.84 -38.81 -18.54
CA GLU A 130 -4.62 -40.07 -17.80
C GLU A 130 -3.31 -40.04 -17.00
#